data_AF-B8IUI5-F1
#
_entry.id   AF-B8IUI5-F1
#
_cell.length_a   1.000
_cell.length_b   1.000
_cell.length_c   1.000
_cell.angle_alpha   90.00
_cell.angle_beta   90.00
_cell.angle_gamma   90.00
#
_symmetry.space_group_name_H-M   'P 1'
#
loop_
_entity.id
_entity.type
_entity.pdbx_description
1 polymer ?
#
loop_
_entity_poly.entity_id
_entity_poly.type
_entity_poly.pdbx_seq_one_letter_code
_entity_poly.pdbx_strand_id
1 'polypeptide(L)'
;MPVDPMPIPSDLHYTLAPGAQVPQWAAMWEHLSTAFGETLSAFARLGPGDMLLVWVAVLLTLLCILVARLSRGLSRFTGRQLHLTTSLADTALAAGCLQREMNERQLRAYVDVAAVSFQRFAPGQEIIVQVELRNHGLTPALNLIAQVTLAFLPFPAPDLPVLEAPSPDLLPSVLAARESRAVLQGVSIQSTPGTAERLLTGELGLYVLGKLTYADVFGREHVTTVSMVASGERLKGRQPFVRCEAGNQSS
;
A
#
# COMPACT_ATOMS: atom_id res chain seq x y z
N MET A 1 7.45 -0.19 0.02
CA MET A 1 8.81 -0.46 -0.48
C MET A 1 9.21 0.71 -1.37
N PRO A 2 10.32 1.39 -1.10
CA PRO A 2 10.81 2.44 -1.98
C PRO A 2 11.21 1.79 -3.31
N VAL A 3 10.61 2.24 -4.40
CA VAL A 3 11.01 1.82 -5.74
C VAL A 3 12.31 2.56 -6.03
N ASP A 4 13.43 1.84 -5.98
CA ASP A 4 14.72 2.41 -6.36
C ASP A 4 14.61 2.98 -7.78
N PRO A 5 15.06 4.23 -8.01
CA PRO A 5 15.04 4.82 -9.33
C PRO A 5 15.87 3.96 -10.28
N MET A 6 15.21 3.45 -11.32
CA MET A 6 15.83 2.65 -12.36
C MET A 6 17.03 3.44 -12.93
N PRO A 7 18.26 2.91 -12.91
CA PRO A 7 19.44 3.64 -13.36
C PRO A 7 19.26 3.99 -14.84
N ILE A 8 19.23 5.29 -15.13
CA ILE A 8 19.24 5.80 -16.49
C ILE A 8 20.64 5.47 -17.05
N PRO A 9 20.77 4.63 -18.09
CA PRO A 9 22.07 4.34 -18.68
C PRO A 9 22.61 5.64 -19.29
N SER A 10 23.63 6.22 -18.65
CA SER A 10 24.33 7.44 -19.07
C SER A 10 25.21 7.24 -20.30
N ASP A 11 25.30 6.03 -20.83
CA ASP A 11 26.39 5.62 -21.72
C ASP A 11 25.91 5.28 -23.15
N LEU A 12 24.99 6.08 -23.69
CA LEU A 12 24.75 6.12 -25.15
C LEU A 12 25.51 7.29 -25.79
N HIS A 13 26.82 7.34 -25.52
CA HIS A 13 27.75 8.02 -26.41
C HIS A 13 27.82 7.23 -27.72
N TYR A 14 26.96 7.59 -28.68
CA TYR A 14 27.14 7.21 -30.08
C TYR A 14 28.48 7.79 -30.56
N THR A 15 29.54 7.01 -30.39
CA THR A 15 30.82 7.22 -31.05
C THR A 15 30.62 6.87 -32.53
N LEU A 16 30.25 7.88 -33.31
CA LEU A 16 30.30 7.80 -34.76
C LEU A 16 31.75 7.45 -35.15
N ALA A 17 31.95 6.25 -35.69
CA ALA A 17 33.24 5.82 -36.19
C ALA A 17 33.77 6.86 -37.20
N PRO A 18 34.90 7.53 -36.93
CA PRO A 18 35.47 8.50 -37.85
C PRO A 18 36.06 7.72 -39.02
N GLY A 19 35.29 7.57 -40.10
CA GLY A 19 35.71 6.80 -41.27
C GLY A 19 34.61 6.03 -41.99
N ALA A 20 33.34 6.15 -41.58
CA ALA A 20 32.24 5.72 -42.45
C ALA A 20 32.26 6.58 -43.72
N GLN A 21 32.79 6.02 -44.80
CA GLN A 21 32.90 6.66 -46.11
C GLN A 21 31.54 7.25 -46.48
N VAL A 22 31.47 8.58 -46.53
CA VAL A 22 30.34 9.27 -47.13
C VAL A 22 30.24 8.74 -48.56
N PRO A 23 29.09 8.18 -48.98
CA PRO A 23 28.95 7.71 -50.35
C PRO A 23 29.32 8.85 -51.30
N GLN A 24 30.19 8.56 -52.27
CA GLN A 24 30.68 9.54 -53.25
C GLN A 24 29.50 10.04 -54.11
N TRP A 25 28.80 11.04 -53.61
CA TRP A 25 27.65 11.67 -54.28
C TRP A 25 27.99 12.15 -55.69
N ALA A 26 29.24 12.53 -55.94
CA ALA A 26 29.72 12.94 -57.26
C ALA A 26 29.63 11.81 -58.30
N ALA A 27 30.15 10.62 -57.98
CA ALA A 27 30.08 9.46 -58.88
C ALA A 27 28.64 8.99 -59.12
N MET A 28 27.79 9.08 -58.09
CA MET A 28 26.36 8.77 -58.24
C MET A 28 25.63 9.79 -59.13
N TRP A 29 25.99 11.07 -59.06
CA TRP A 29 25.39 12.13 -59.89
C TRP A 29 25.75 11.97 -61.38
N GLU A 30 26.98 11.57 -61.67
CA GLU A 30 27.45 11.34 -63.04
C GLU A 30 26.76 10.13 -63.69
N HIS A 31 26.53 9.06 -62.93
CA HIS A 31 25.71 7.92 -63.40
C HIS A 31 24.23 8.27 -63.58
N LEU A 32 23.67 9.14 -62.75
CA LEU A 32 22.27 9.56 -62.88
C LEU A 32 22.05 10.49 -64.08
N SER A 33 22.96 11.44 -64.33
CA SER A 33 22.83 12.39 -65.43
C SER A 33 22.95 11.72 -66.80
N THR A 34 23.87 10.76 -66.93
CA THR A 34 24.04 9.96 -68.15
C THR A 34 22.82 9.09 -68.44
N ALA A 35 22.33 8.35 -67.44
CA ALA A 35 21.09 7.56 -67.57
C ALA A 35 19.86 8.42 -67.90
N PHE A 36 19.78 9.64 -67.35
CA PHE A 36 18.70 10.59 -67.64
C PHE A 36 18.75 11.11 -69.07
N GLY A 37 19.95 11.38 -69.60
CA GLY A 37 20.13 11.78 -71.00
C GLY A 37 19.70 10.69 -71.98
N GLU A 38 20.08 9.43 -71.72
CA GLU A 38 19.70 8.29 -72.56
C GLU A 38 18.19 8.07 -72.58
N THR A 39 17.54 8.13 -71.42
CA THR A 39 16.08 7.96 -71.31
C THR A 39 15.31 9.07 -72.04
N LEU A 40 15.73 10.34 -71.94
CA LEU A 40 15.10 11.46 -72.67
C LEU A 40 15.17 11.29 -74.19
N SER A 41 16.30 10.81 -74.69
CA SER A 41 16.47 10.56 -76.13
C SER A 41 15.57 9.43 -76.66
N ALA A 42 15.27 8.42 -75.82
CA ALA A 42 14.32 7.36 -76.12
C ALA A 42 12.87 7.87 -76.11
N PHE A 43 12.52 8.78 -75.21
CA PHE A 43 11.20 9.43 -75.17
C PHE A 43 10.88 10.22 -76.44
N ALA A 44 11.88 10.86 -77.06
CA ALA A 44 11.68 11.65 -78.29
C ALA A 44 11.28 10.81 -79.51
N ARG A 45 11.42 9.48 -79.45
CA ARG A 45 11.07 8.54 -80.54
C ARG A 45 9.69 7.91 -80.38
N LEU A 46 8.98 8.18 -79.28
CA LEU A 46 7.68 7.58 -78.98
C LEU A 46 6.54 8.30 -79.70
N GLY A 47 5.55 7.53 -80.18
CA GLY A 47 4.34 8.09 -80.76
C GLY A 47 3.44 8.75 -79.70
N PRO A 48 2.44 9.56 -80.10
CA PRO A 48 1.53 10.23 -79.17
C PRO A 48 0.73 9.26 -78.28
N GLY A 49 0.43 8.04 -78.78
CA GLY A 49 -0.22 6.98 -78.00
C GLY A 49 0.68 6.41 -76.89
N ASP A 50 1.96 6.23 -77.17
CA ASP A 50 2.93 5.71 -76.21
C ASP A 50 3.21 6.73 -75.09
N MET A 51 3.25 8.02 -75.42
CA MET A 51 3.36 9.11 -74.44
C MET A 51 2.23 9.07 -73.40
N LEU A 52 0.99 8.80 -73.82
CA LEU A 52 -0.14 8.68 -72.90
C LEU A 52 0.03 7.49 -71.95
N LEU A 53 0.47 6.34 -72.45
CA LEU A 53 0.75 5.16 -71.60
C LEU A 53 1.83 5.44 -70.56
N VAL A 54 2.89 6.16 -70.94
CA VAL A 54 3.95 6.52 -69.99
C VAL A 54 3.44 7.46 -68.90
N TRP A 55 2.62 8.47 -69.25
CA TRP A 55 2.00 9.35 -68.26
C TRP A 55 1.10 8.61 -67.29
N VAL A 56 0.27 7.67 -67.78
CA VAL A 56 -0.56 6.81 -66.93
C VAL A 56 0.31 5.99 -65.98
N ALA A 57 1.40 5.40 -66.46
CA ALA A 57 2.33 4.64 -65.61
C ALA A 57 2.99 5.51 -64.53
N VAL A 58 3.42 6.73 -64.88
CA VAL A 58 3.98 7.68 -63.91
C VAL A 58 2.94 8.06 -62.84
N LEU A 59 1.69 8.34 -63.24
CA LEU A 59 0.64 8.69 -62.30
C LEU A 59 0.31 7.53 -61.36
N LEU A 60 0.25 6.29 -61.87
CA LEU A 60 0.04 5.09 -61.07
C LEU A 60 1.19 4.86 -60.07
N THR A 61 2.45 5.04 -60.48
CA THR A 61 3.60 4.88 -59.58
C THR A 61 3.61 5.94 -58.47
N LEU A 62 3.29 7.21 -58.80
CA LEU A 62 3.15 8.27 -57.81
C LEU A 62 2.01 7.97 -56.81
N LEU A 63 0.87 7.48 -57.29
CA LEU A 63 -0.24 7.05 -56.45
C LEU A 63 0.17 5.91 -55.50
N CYS A 64 0.90 4.89 -56.01
CA CYS A 64 1.43 3.80 -55.18
C CYS A 64 2.38 4.33 -54.10
N ILE A 65 3.27 5.27 -54.43
CA ILE A 65 4.18 5.90 -53.45
C ILE A 65 3.39 6.65 -52.38
N LEU A 66 2.36 7.41 -52.76
CA LEU A 66 1.50 8.15 -51.83
C LEU A 66 0.76 7.19 -50.89
N VAL A 67 0.12 6.14 -51.42
CA VAL A 67 -0.58 5.11 -50.63
C VAL A 67 0.38 4.41 -49.68
N ALA A 68 1.59 4.07 -50.14
CA ALA A 68 2.61 3.47 -49.28
C ALA A 68 3.06 4.41 -48.15
N ARG A 69 3.21 5.72 -48.43
CA ARG A 69 3.54 6.72 -47.41
C ARG A 69 2.41 6.90 -46.39
N LEU A 70 1.17 6.98 -46.85
CA LEU A 70 -0.01 7.09 -45.98
C LEU A 70 -0.21 5.84 -45.13
N SER A 71 -0.05 4.65 -45.71
CA SER A 71 -0.11 3.36 -44.99
C SER A 71 0.95 3.27 -43.89
N ARG A 72 2.20 3.67 -44.19
CA ARG A 72 3.27 3.75 -43.17
C ARG A 72 2.98 4.81 -42.09
N GLY A 73 2.33 5.91 -42.44
CA GLY A 73 1.89 6.92 -41.49
C GLY A 73 0.82 6.37 -40.55
N LEU A 74 -0.19 5.69 -41.10
CA LEU A 74 -1.29 5.10 -40.35
C LEU A 74 -0.83 3.95 -39.45
N SER A 75 0.11 3.10 -39.90
CA SER A 75 0.66 2.02 -39.07
C SER A 75 1.43 2.56 -37.86
N ARG A 76 2.17 3.66 -38.03
CA ARG A 76 2.85 4.34 -36.90
C ARG A 76 1.85 4.97 -35.94
N PHE A 77 0.79 5.57 -36.44
CA PHE A 77 -0.26 6.17 -35.61
C PHE A 77 -1.01 5.10 -34.79
N THR A 78 -1.45 4.02 -35.44
CA THR A 78 -2.12 2.88 -34.78
C THR A 78 -1.23 2.21 -33.75
N GLY A 79 0.07 2.04 -34.03
CA GLY A 79 1.03 1.52 -33.04
C GLY A 79 1.12 2.38 -31.77
N ARG A 80 1.08 3.71 -31.90
CA ARG A 80 1.06 4.63 -30.73
C ARG A 80 -0.24 4.51 -29.93
N GLN A 81 -1.38 4.41 -30.61
CA GLN A 81 -2.68 4.23 -29.95
C GLN A 81 -2.71 2.91 -29.16
N LEU A 82 -2.21 1.82 -29.73
CA LEU A 82 -2.14 0.53 -29.05
C LEU A 82 -1.34 0.62 -27.74
N HIS A 83 -0.15 1.25 -27.76
CA HIS A 83 0.65 1.43 -26.55
C HIS A 83 -0.07 2.25 -25.47
N LEU A 84 -0.79 3.31 -25.85
CA LEU A 84 -1.59 4.09 -24.91
C LEU A 84 -2.70 3.23 -24.31
N THR A 85 -3.44 2.49 -25.14
CA THR A 85 -4.51 1.60 -24.65
C THR A 85 -4.00 0.51 -23.73
N THR A 86 -2.83 -0.09 -23.98
CA THR A 86 -2.26 -1.11 -23.09
C THR A 86 -1.83 -0.50 -21.76
N SER A 87 -1.16 0.66 -21.78
CA SER A 87 -0.78 1.35 -20.54
C SER A 87 -1.98 1.80 -19.71
N LEU A 88 -3.08 2.21 -20.37
CA LEU A 88 -4.33 2.56 -19.68
C LEU A 88 -5.00 1.32 -19.07
N ALA A 89 -4.97 0.18 -19.76
CA ALA A 89 -5.45 -1.08 -19.21
C ALA A 89 -4.64 -1.49 -17.97
N ASP A 90 -3.31 -1.41 -18.04
CA ASP A 90 -2.41 -1.78 -16.92
C ASP A 90 -2.63 -0.86 -15.70
N THR A 91 -2.75 0.44 -15.93
CA THR A 91 -3.03 1.42 -14.86
C THR A 91 -4.41 1.23 -14.24
N ALA A 92 -5.43 0.90 -15.05
CA ALA A 92 -6.76 0.58 -14.53
C ALA A 92 -6.75 -0.69 -13.66
N LEU A 93 -5.99 -1.72 -14.06
CA LEU A 93 -5.82 -2.94 -13.25
C LEU A 93 -5.12 -2.63 -11.93
N ALA A 94 -4.03 -1.85 -11.95
CA ALA A 94 -3.33 -1.43 -10.74
C ALA A 94 -4.23 -0.60 -9.80
N ALA A 95 -5.02 0.33 -10.36
CA ALA A 95 -5.98 1.12 -9.60
C ALA A 95 -7.07 0.24 -8.96
N GLY A 96 -7.56 -0.77 -9.68
CA GLY A 96 -8.52 -1.74 -9.15
C GLY A 96 -7.97 -2.53 -7.96
N CYS A 97 -6.71 -2.96 -8.02
CA CYS A 97 -6.04 -3.63 -6.91
C CYS A 97 -5.92 -2.70 -5.68
N LEU A 98 -5.49 -1.45 -5.87
CA LEU A 98 -5.40 -0.47 -4.79
C LEU A 98 -6.75 -0.17 -4.16
N GLN A 99 -7.80 -0.01 -4.98
CA GLN A 99 -9.15 0.23 -4.50
C GLN A 99 -9.66 -0.95 -3.68
N ARG A 100 -9.37 -2.19 -4.10
CA ARG A 100 -9.70 -3.38 -3.31
C ARG A 100 -8.99 -3.39 -1.97
N GLU A 101 -7.68 -3.12 -1.94
CA GLU A 101 -6.92 -3.06 -0.69
C GLU A 101 -7.44 -1.96 0.25
N MET A 102 -7.78 -0.79 -0.30
CA MET A 102 -8.38 0.31 0.46
C MET A 102 -9.73 -0.07 1.04
N ASN A 103 -10.60 -0.69 0.23
CA ASN A 103 -11.91 -1.16 0.69
C ASN A 103 -11.75 -2.22 1.77
N GLU A 104 -10.83 -3.18 1.59
CA GLU A 104 -10.51 -4.17 2.61
C GLU A 104 -10.05 -3.49 3.90
N ARG A 105 -9.19 -2.47 3.86
CA ARG A 105 -8.73 -1.70 5.04
C ARG A 105 -9.85 -0.90 5.71
N GLN A 106 -10.73 -0.29 4.94
CA GLN A 106 -11.86 0.50 5.48
C GLN A 106 -12.91 -0.37 6.14
N LEU A 107 -13.09 -1.60 5.65
CA LEU A 107 -14.07 -2.54 6.14
C LEU A 107 -13.53 -3.46 7.25
N ARG A 108 -12.30 -3.28 7.77
CA ARG A 108 -11.78 -4.18 8.82
C ARG A 108 -12.48 -3.99 10.15
N ALA A 109 -12.39 -5.03 10.97
CA ALA A 109 -12.59 -4.92 12.41
C ALA A 109 -11.40 -4.19 13.02
N TYR A 110 -11.66 -3.34 14.01
CA TYR A 110 -10.62 -2.62 14.77
C TYR A 110 -10.96 -2.75 16.25
N VAL A 111 -10.43 -3.78 16.91
CA VAL A 111 -10.72 -4.03 18.33
C VAL A 111 -9.67 -3.35 19.20
N ASP A 112 -10.15 -2.54 20.15
CA ASP A 112 -9.31 -1.82 21.11
C ASP A 112 -10.05 -1.70 22.47
N VAL A 113 -9.34 -1.24 23.50
CA VAL A 113 -9.94 -0.89 24.80
C VAL A 113 -10.52 0.52 24.71
N ALA A 114 -11.84 0.61 24.84
CA ALA A 114 -12.57 1.88 24.83
C ALA A 114 -12.50 2.60 26.17
N ALA A 115 -12.64 1.85 27.27
CA ALA A 115 -12.62 2.40 28.62
C ALA A 115 -12.12 1.37 29.63
N VAL A 116 -11.52 1.87 30.71
CA VAL A 116 -11.15 1.08 31.88
C VAL A 116 -11.63 1.82 33.11
N SER A 117 -12.40 1.13 33.95
CA SER A 117 -13.05 1.71 35.13
C SER A 117 -12.91 0.82 36.35
N PHE A 118 -12.93 1.42 37.53
CA PHE A 118 -12.94 0.69 38.79
C PHE A 118 -14.36 0.22 39.13
N GLN A 119 -14.54 -1.09 39.28
CA GLN A 119 -15.76 -1.67 39.83
C GLN A 119 -15.67 -1.78 41.35
N ARG A 120 -14.49 -2.16 41.87
CA ARG A 120 -14.22 -2.22 43.30
C ARG A 120 -12.80 -1.73 43.59
N PHE A 121 -12.69 -0.75 44.48
CA PHE A 121 -11.42 -0.25 44.99
C PHE A 121 -11.59 0.15 46.44
N ALA A 122 -11.11 -0.69 47.35
CA ALA A 122 -11.12 -0.48 48.79
C ALA A 122 -9.83 -1.06 49.41
N PRO A 123 -9.23 -0.39 50.42
CA PRO A 123 -8.06 -0.91 51.11
C PRO A 123 -8.30 -2.31 51.67
N GLY A 124 -7.33 -3.21 51.48
CA GLY A 124 -7.42 -4.60 51.95
C GLY A 124 -8.41 -5.48 51.18
N GLN A 125 -9.08 -4.97 50.14
CA GLN A 125 -9.92 -5.78 49.25
C GLN A 125 -9.22 -6.01 47.90
N GLU A 126 -9.71 -7.01 47.16
CA GLU A 126 -9.35 -7.19 45.76
C GLU A 126 -9.80 -5.97 44.94
N ILE A 127 -8.88 -5.44 44.11
CA ILE A 127 -9.23 -4.42 43.12
C ILE A 127 -9.89 -5.12 41.95
N ILE A 128 -11.10 -4.71 41.60
CA ILE A 128 -11.80 -5.19 40.41
C ILE A 128 -11.88 -4.05 39.41
N VAL A 129 -11.29 -4.27 38.25
CA VAL A 129 -11.29 -3.36 37.11
C VAL A 129 -12.18 -3.94 36.02
N GLN A 130 -13.04 -3.10 35.44
CA GLN A 130 -13.78 -3.43 34.23
C GLN A 130 -13.06 -2.82 33.03
N VAL A 131 -12.72 -3.67 32.08
CA VAL A 131 -12.11 -3.32 30.80
C VAL A 131 -13.17 -3.47 29.72
N GLU A 132 -13.54 -2.35 29.10
CA GLU A 132 -14.50 -2.33 28.00
C GLU A 132 -13.73 -2.44 26.67
N LEU A 133 -13.87 -3.59 26.02
CA LEU A 133 -13.39 -3.83 24.67
C LEU A 133 -14.43 -3.33 23.69
N ARG A 134 -14.00 -2.68 22.60
CA ARG A 134 -14.90 -2.19 21.56
C ARG A 134 -14.35 -2.45 20.19
N ASN A 135 -15.22 -2.88 19.28
CA ASN A 135 -14.90 -2.94 17.86
C ASN A 135 -15.26 -1.60 17.20
N HIS A 136 -14.26 -0.82 16.84
CA HIS A 136 -14.38 0.43 16.10
C HIS A 136 -14.54 0.23 14.58
N GLY A 137 -14.41 -1.00 14.10
CA GLY A 137 -14.56 -1.37 12.70
C GLY A 137 -16.01 -1.49 12.24
N LEU A 138 -16.17 -1.77 10.94
CA LEU A 138 -17.47 -1.95 10.29
C LEU A 138 -17.86 -3.41 10.12
N THR A 139 -16.94 -4.34 10.37
CA THR A 139 -17.19 -5.79 10.33
C THR A 139 -16.99 -6.41 11.69
N PRO A 140 -17.61 -7.57 11.97
CA PRO A 140 -17.36 -8.31 13.21
C PRO A 140 -15.89 -8.73 13.31
N ALA A 141 -15.38 -8.74 14.55
CA ALA A 141 -14.13 -9.40 14.91
C ALA A 141 -14.44 -10.84 15.28
N LEU A 142 -13.87 -11.78 14.54
CA LEU A 142 -14.04 -13.22 14.73
C LEU A 142 -12.93 -13.77 15.62
N ASN A 143 -13.19 -14.87 16.31
CA ASN A 143 -12.21 -15.54 17.16
C ASN A 143 -11.45 -14.61 18.11
N LEU A 144 -12.14 -13.60 18.67
CA LEU A 144 -11.55 -12.65 19.60
C LEU A 144 -11.14 -13.37 20.89
N ILE A 145 -9.85 -13.29 21.18
CA ILE A 145 -9.21 -13.73 22.41
C ILE A 145 -8.63 -12.48 23.07
N ALA A 146 -9.13 -12.17 24.26
CA ALA A 146 -8.67 -11.03 25.05
C ALA A 146 -7.85 -11.52 26.25
N GLN A 147 -6.54 -11.30 26.20
CA GLN A 147 -5.66 -11.49 27.35
C GLN A 147 -5.50 -10.15 28.03
N VAL A 148 -5.93 -10.04 29.28
CA VAL A 148 -5.81 -8.80 30.05
C VAL A 148 -5.29 -9.14 31.44
N THR A 149 -4.25 -8.45 31.88
CA THR A 149 -3.60 -8.64 33.18
C THR A 149 -3.46 -7.30 33.89
N LEU A 150 -3.59 -7.34 35.22
CA LEU A 150 -3.33 -6.20 36.08
C LEU A 150 -1.94 -6.34 36.70
N ALA A 151 -1.15 -5.28 36.67
CA ALA A 151 0.19 -5.26 37.26
C ALA A 151 0.40 -3.99 38.10
N PHE A 152 1.12 -4.14 39.21
CA PHE A 152 1.61 -3.03 40.02
C PHE A 152 3.06 -2.77 39.63
N LEU A 153 3.34 -1.61 39.04
CA LEU A 153 4.69 -1.24 38.59
C LEU A 153 5.04 0.16 39.12
N PRO A 154 6.34 0.50 39.25
CA PRO A 154 6.76 1.88 39.51
C PRO A 154 6.13 2.85 38.51
N PHE A 155 5.80 4.06 38.93
CA PHE A 155 5.22 5.09 38.06
C PHE A 155 6.14 6.33 37.97
N PRO A 156 6.62 6.72 36.77
CA PRO A 156 6.43 6.04 35.48
C PRO A 156 7.25 4.74 35.37
N ALA A 157 6.66 3.71 34.76
CA ALA A 157 7.35 2.44 34.51
C ALA A 157 8.36 2.61 33.36
N PRO A 158 9.64 2.23 33.54
CA PRO A 158 10.63 2.29 32.47
C PRO A 158 10.35 1.26 31.37
N ASP A 159 9.96 0.06 31.76
CA ASP A 159 9.63 -1.06 30.88
C ASP A 159 8.32 -1.70 31.32
N LEU A 160 7.52 -2.13 30.35
CA LEU A 160 6.29 -2.89 30.59
C LEU A 160 6.55 -4.37 30.35
N PRO A 161 6.06 -5.27 31.23
CA PRO A 161 6.25 -6.70 31.04
C PRO A 161 5.54 -7.14 29.76
N VAL A 162 6.20 -8.00 29.00
CA VAL A 162 5.60 -8.63 27.83
C VAL A 162 4.60 -9.67 28.32
N LEU A 163 3.35 -9.55 27.88
CA LEU A 163 2.35 -10.57 28.13
C LEU A 163 2.74 -11.85 27.41
N GLU A 164 2.90 -12.93 28.17
CA GLU A 164 3.09 -14.26 27.61
C GLU A 164 1.83 -14.75 26.89
N ALA A 165 1.98 -15.82 26.11
CA ALA A 165 0.92 -16.41 25.30
C ALA A 165 -0.37 -16.71 26.11
N PRO A 166 -1.54 -16.71 25.46
CA PRO A 166 -2.82 -16.94 26.15
C PRO A 166 -2.80 -18.24 26.96
N SER A 167 -3.45 -18.19 28.12
CA SER A 167 -3.93 -19.42 28.76
C SER A 167 -4.86 -20.17 27.77
N PRO A 168 -4.74 -21.50 27.64
CA PRO A 168 -5.54 -22.31 26.72
C PRO A 168 -7.05 -22.25 26.99
N ASP A 169 -7.49 -21.72 28.13
CA ASP A 169 -8.89 -21.71 28.57
C ASP A 169 -9.74 -20.56 27.99
N LEU A 170 -9.17 -19.68 27.17
CA LEU A 170 -9.91 -18.55 26.60
C LEU A 170 -10.77 -19.02 25.41
N LEU A 171 -12.09 -19.10 25.62
CA LEU A 171 -13.03 -19.40 24.55
C LEU A 171 -13.09 -18.25 23.53
N PRO A 172 -12.90 -18.53 22.23
CA PRO A 172 -13.00 -17.51 21.19
C PRO A 172 -14.41 -16.92 21.16
N SER A 173 -14.49 -15.61 20.98
CA SER A 173 -15.76 -14.91 20.88
C SER A 173 -15.88 -14.09 19.62
N VAL A 174 -17.11 -13.75 19.24
CA VAL A 174 -17.38 -12.80 18.17
C VAL A 174 -17.76 -11.47 18.81
N LEU A 175 -17.18 -10.38 18.30
CA LEU A 175 -17.54 -9.01 18.69
C LEU A 175 -18.07 -8.28 17.46
N ALA A 176 -19.37 -7.99 17.42
CA ALA A 176 -20.01 -7.38 16.26
C ALA A 176 -19.47 -5.96 15.98
N ALA A 177 -19.79 -5.44 14.80
CA ALA A 177 -19.40 -4.08 14.42
C ALA A 177 -20.00 -3.07 15.42
N ARG A 178 -19.18 -2.13 15.91
CA ARG A 178 -19.57 -1.10 16.89
C ARG A 178 -20.00 -1.61 18.27
N GLU A 179 -20.03 -2.92 18.49
CA GLU A 179 -20.36 -3.52 19.77
C GLU A 179 -19.23 -3.31 20.79
N SER A 180 -19.61 -3.25 22.07
CA SER A 180 -18.68 -3.29 23.19
C SER A 180 -18.96 -4.47 24.11
N ARG A 181 -17.89 -4.97 24.75
CA ARG A 181 -17.93 -6.07 25.70
C ARG A 181 -17.08 -5.74 26.91
N ALA A 182 -17.65 -5.92 28.09
CA ALA A 182 -16.94 -5.75 29.34
C ALA A 182 -16.24 -7.05 29.77
N VAL A 183 -15.00 -6.93 30.22
CA VAL A 183 -14.22 -7.99 30.87
C VAL A 183 -13.85 -7.50 32.27
N LEU A 184 -14.13 -8.30 33.29
CA LEU A 184 -13.74 -8.00 34.66
C LEU A 184 -12.40 -8.67 34.97
N GLN A 185 -11.48 -7.90 35.56
CA GLN A 185 -10.18 -8.40 36.02
C GLN A 185 -9.98 -8.00 37.47
N GLY A 186 -9.52 -8.96 38.27
CA GLY A 186 -9.27 -8.83 39.69
C GLY A 186 -7.78 -8.93 40.00
N VAL A 187 -7.30 -8.13 40.97
CA VAL A 187 -5.96 -8.31 41.53
C VAL A 187 -6.00 -8.08 43.04
N SER A 188 -5.43 -9.03 43.79
CA SER A 188 -5.33 -8.92 45.24
C SER A 188 -4.20 -7.99 45.64
N ILE A 189 -4.50 -6.97 46.45
CA ILE A 189 -3.49 -6.07 47.03
C ILE A 189 -2.79 -6.73 48.22
N GLN A 190 -3.39 -7.76 48.82
CA GLN A 190 -2.94 -8.32 50.10
C GLN A 190 -1.59 -9.05 50.00
N SER A 191 -1.12 -9.39 48.80
CA SER A 191 0.14 -10.12 48.63
C SER A 191 1.38 -9.32 49.03
N THR A 192 1.30 -7.98 49.00
CA THR A 192 2.47 -7.12 49.18
C THR A 192 2.15 -5.95 50.12
N PRO A 193 2.64 -5.95 51.37
CA PRO A 193 2.42 -4.86 52.33
C PRO A 193 2.85 -3.49 51.78
N GLY A 194 2.08 -2.44 52.07
CA GLY A 194 2.38 -1.07 51.61
C GLY A 194 1.96 -0.74 50.17
N THR A 195 1.44 -1.71 49.40
CA THR A 195 1.08 -1.48 47.99
C THR A 195 -0.06 -0.47 47.83
N ALA A 196 -1.06 -0.51 48.70
CA ALA A 196 -2.19 0.43 48.66
C ALA A 196 -1.71 1.87 48.90
N GLU A 197 -0.86 2.08 49.90
CA GLU A 197 -0.28 3.38 50.23
C GLU A 197 0.55 3.90 49.06
N ARG A 198 1.43 3.06 48.49
CA ARG A 198 2.30 3.42 47.36
C ARG A 198 1.52 3.74 46.07
N LEU A 199 0.40 3.08 45.84
CA LEU A 199 -0.52 3.40 44.74
C LEU A 199 -1.20 4.76 44.95
N LEU A 200 -1.61 5.06 46.19
CA LEU A 200 -2.26 6.32 46.55
C LEU A 200 -1.28 7.50 46.57
N THR A 201 -0.01 7.29 46.93
CA THR A 201 1.05 8.32 46.83
C THR A 201 1.51 8.54 45.39
N GLY A 202 1.21 7.59 44.48
CA GLY A 202 1.61 7.66 43.08
C GLY A 202 3.02 7.14 42.81
N GLU A 203 3.67 6.49 43.78
CA GLU A 203 4.95 5.79 43.59
C GLU A 203 4.76 4.55 42.71
N LEU A 204 3.63 3.86 42.89
CA LEU A 204 3.19 2.77 42.02
C LEU A 204 2.03 3.22 41.13
N GLY A 205 1.97 2.64 39.94
CA GLY A 205 0.82 2.68 39.06
C GLY A 205 0.15 1.31 39.00
N LEU A 206 -1.17 1.31 38.90
CA LEU A 206 -1.93 0.14 38.48
C LEU A 206 -2.00 0.16 36.96
N TYR A 207 -1.36 -0.82 36.34
CA TYR A 207 -1.32 -0.99 34.89
C TYR A 207 -2.33 -2.06 34.47
N VAL A 208 -3.09 -1.76 33.42
CA VAL A 208 -3.87 -2.73 32.66
C VAL A 208 -3.12 -3.00 31.38
N LEU A 209 -2.56 -4.21 31.28
CA LEU A 209 -1.84 -4.68 30.12
C LEU A 209 -2.73 -5.67 29.40
N GLY A 210 -2.85 -5.56 28.08
CA GLY A 210 -3.63 -6.51 27.30
C GLY A 210 -3.04 -6.84 25.93
N LYS A 211 -3.35 -8.04 25.46
CA LYS A 211 -3.12 -8.50 24.08
C LYS A 211 -4.43 -9.06 23.56
N LEU A 212 -4.95 -8.42 22.52
CA LEU A 212 -6.17 -8.79 21.83
C LEU A 212 -5.79 -9.44 20.51
N THR A 213 -6.17 -10.69 20.29
CA THR A 213 -5.99 -11.37 19.00
C THR A 213 -7.35 -11.70 18.41
N TYR A 214 -7.55 -11.39 17.13
CA TYR A 214 -8.82 -11.63 16.44
C TYR A 214 -8.58 -11.82 14.94
N ALA A 215 -9.55 -12.43 14.25
CA ALA A 215 -9.59 -12.50 12.80
C ALA A 215 -10.64 -11.54 12.25
N ASP A 216 -10.35 -10.90 11.11
CA ASP A 216 -11.37 -10.14 10.37
C ASP A 216 -12.26 -11.05 9.51
N VAL A 217 -13.27 -10.49 8.85
CA VAL A 217 -14.14 -11.22 7.92
C VAL A 217 -13.41 -11.70 6.66
N PHE A 218 -12.19 -11.21 6.41
CA PHE A 218 -11.33 -11.64 5.32
C PHE A 218 -10.39 -12.79 5.75
N GLY A 219 -10.50 -13.26 7.00
CA GLY A 219 -9.71 -14.36 7.55
C GLY A 219 -8.28 -13.96 7.95
N ARG A 220 -7.95 -12.67 7.98
CA ARG A 220 -6.62 -12.20 8.41
C ARG A 220 -6.61 -12.05 9.93
N GLU A 221 -5.55 -12.55 10.56
CA GLU A 221 -5.31 -12.39 11.99
C GLU A 221 -4.71 -11.01 12.29
N HIS A 222 -5.18 -10.44 13.39
CA HIS A 222 -4.80 -9.14 13.90
C HIS A 222 -4.44 -9.23 15.37
N VAL A 223 -3.50 -8.37 15.76
CA VAL A 223 -3.04 -8.27 17.15
C VAL A 223 -3.07 -6.80 17.58
N THR A 224 -3.76 -6.52 18.69
CA THR A 224 -3.72 -5.22 19.36
C THR A 224 -3.12 -5.40 20.75
N THR A 225 -2.00 -4.75 21.03
CA THR A 225 -1.42 -4.65 22.37
C THR A 225 -1.89 -3.35 22.99
N VAL A 226 -2.35 -3.41 24.25
CA VAL A 226 -2.89 -2.27 24.98
C VAL A 226 -2.17 -2.14 26.32
N SER A 227 -1.82 -0.90 26.67
CA SER A 227 -1.32 -0.53 27.99
C SER A 227 -2.00 0.74 28.49
N MET A 228 -2.64 0.64 29.65
CA MET A 228 -3.28 1.76 30.34
C MET A 228 -2.84 1.82 31.80
N VAL A 229 -2.80 3.01 32.39
CA VAL A 229 -2.32 3.23 33.76
C VAL A 229 -3.21 4.18 34.55
N ALA A 230 -3.35 3.90 35.84
CA ALA A 230 -3.87 4.81 36.85
C ALA A 230 -2.91 4.85 38.05
N SER A 231 -2.57 6.06 38.53
CA SER A 231 -1.69 6.28 39.68
C SER A 231 -2.13 7.51 40.48
N GLY A 232 -1.79 7.56 41.78
CA GLY A 232 -1.94 8.72 42.64
C GLY A 232 -3.36 9.28 42.70
N GLU A 233 -3.52 10.57 42.36
CA GLU A 233 -4.81 11.27 42.39
C GLU A 233 -5.88 10.63 41.49
N ARG A 234 -5.48 9.98 40.38
CA ARG A 234 -6.44 9.28 39.51
C ARG A 234 -7.08 8.10 40.22
N LEU A 235 -6.31 7.37 41.02
CA LEU A 235 -6.82 6.26 41.82
C LEU A 235 -7.73 6.77 42.93
N LYS A 236 -7.33 7.82 43.64
CA LYS A 236 -8.16 8.45 44.70
C LYS A 236 -9.50 8.93 44.18
N GLY A 237 -9.48 9.63 43.04
CA GLY A 237 -10.68 10.15 42.38
C GLY A 237 -11.44 9.14 41.54
N ARG A 238 -10.99 7.87 41.47
CA ARG A 238 -11.53 6.83 40.56
C ARG A 238 -11.66 7.30 39.12
N GLN A 239 -10.71 8.12 38.67
CA GLN A 239 -10.69 8.64 37.31
C GLN A 239 -10.37 7.51 36.31
N PRO A 240 -10.81 7.64 35.05
CA PRO A 240 -10.46 6.68 34.01
C PRO A 240 -8.96 6.50 33.85
N PHE A 241 -8.54 5.30 33.47
CA PHE A 241 -7.14 5.02 33.15
C PHE A 241 -6.74 5.79 31.90
N VAL A 242 -5.44 6.10 31.81
CA VAL A 242 -4.86 6.79 30.66
C VAL A 242 -3.98 5.84 29.88
N ARG A 243 -3.97 5.95 28.54
CA ARG A 243 -3.06 5.15 27.70
C ARG A 243 -1.61 5.50 28.01
N CYS A 244 -0.77 4.48 28.10
CA CYS A 244 0.67 4.65 28.15
C CYS A 244 1.20 5.09 26.77
N GLU A 245 2.29 5.84 26.74
CA GLU A 245 2.96 6.19 25.47
C GLU A 245 3.61 4.95 24.83
N ALA A 246 4.14 4.05 25.65
CA ALA A 246 4.69 2.76 25.23
C ALA A 246 3.65 1.62 25.31
N GLY A 247 3.81 0.60 24.45
CA GLY A 247 3.05 -0.66 24.51
C GLY A 247 1.69 -0.67 23.81
N ASN A 248 1.28 0.43 23.16
CA ASN A 248 0.05 0.48 22.37
C ASN A 248 0.35 0.30 20.88
N GLN A 249 0.12 -0.89 20.33
CA GLN A 249 0.39 -1.22 18.93
C GLN A 249 -0.75 -2.03 18.34
N SER A 250 -1.07 -1.79 17.08
CA SER A 250 -2.09 -2.52 16.32
C SER A 250 -1.45 -2.98 14.99
N SER A 251 -1.53 -4.28 14.71
CA SER A 251 -0.99 -4.92 13.50
C SER A 251 -2.08 -5.62 12.70
#